data_AF-A0A368GYN4-F1
#
_entry.id   AF-A0A368GYN4-F1
#
_cell.length_a   1.000
_cell.length_b   1.000
_cell.length_c   1.000
_cell.angle_alpha   90.00
_cell.angle_beta   90.00
_cell.angle_gamma   90.00
#
_symmetry.space_group_name_H-M   'P 1'
#
loop_
_entity.id
_entity.type
_entity.pdbx_description
1 polymer ?
#
loop_
_entity_poly.entity_id
_entity_poly.type
_entity_poly.pdbx_seq_one_letter_code
_entity_poly.pdbx_strand_id
1 'polypeptide(L)'
;MASINLYSRNQSPLFQNGTLDPSYVMVSATDGGSLLRETHRLRLIELTKTLQDNVTVEFRGKNYEFRDLCEPYCELNTAFLAFLKLYDPTNPATFTYPQVEIFGTQAFIGNNAYGITLKNGTKHIEAFTTAILPFYLVSSYEDGDVIYQWLLEARRTFQEERFRIFECEVTGDSLVSAEVRRMGLETAPMIALSVVAMILFVVCFSFR
;
A
#
# COMPACT_ATOMS: atom_id res chain seq x y z
N MET A 1 -13.76 32.95 24.96
CA MET A 1 -14.43 31.64 24.97
C MET A 1 -14.59 31.23 23.52
N ALA A 2 -13.60 30.49 23.01
CA ALA A 2 -13.49 30.15 21.59
C ALA A 2 -14.12 28.78 21.37
N SER A 3 -15.26 28.75 20.67
CA SER A 3 -15.86 27.52 20.17
C SER A 3 -15.18 27.17 18.84
N ILE A 4 -14.37 26.11 18.86
CA ILE A 4 -13.75 25.55 17.66
C ILE A 4 -14.79 24.65 16.99
N ASN A 5 -15.35 25.11 15.89
CA ASN A 5 -16.16 24.31 14.98
C ASN A 5 -15.22 23.38 14.16
N LEU A 6 -15.19 22.10 14.50
CA LEU A 6 -14.44 21.05 13.81
C LEU A 6 -15.20 20.48 12.59
N TYR A 7 -15.75 21.34 11.73
CA TYR A 7 -16.44 20.88 10.51
C TYR A 7 -16.24 21.84 9.33
N SER A 8 -14.99 21.96 8.87
CA SER A 8 -14.68 22.39 7.50
C SER A 8 -13.22 22.07 7.17
N ARG A 9 -12.99 20.89 6.58
CA ARG A 9 -11.71 20.62 5.89
C ARG A 9 -11.96 20.08 4.49
N ASN A 10 -12.77 20.80 3.72
CA ASN A 10 -12.74 20.76 2.26
C ASN A 10 -11.91 21.95 1.78
N GLN A 11 -10.60 21.75 1.68
CA GLN A 11 -9.70 22.52 0.82
C GLN A 11 -8.35 21.77 0.84
N SER A 12 -8.20 20.82 -0.08
CA SER A 12 -6.90 20.29 -0.46
C SER A 12 -6.14 21.39 -1.23
N PRO A 13 -4.89 21.72 -0.86
CA PRO A 13 -4.08 22.73 -1.57
C PRO A 13 -3.47 22.23 -2.88
N LEU A 14 -3.94 21.09 -3.40
CA LEU A 14 -3.59 20.58 -4.73
C LEU A 14 -4.86 20.66 -5.57
N PHE A 15 -4.76 21.29 -6.74
CA PHE A 15 -5.79 21.37 -7.78
C PHE A 15 -6.12 19.98 -8.38
N GLN A 16 -6.42 18.99 -7.54
CA GLN A 16 -6.86 17.67 -7.94
C GLN A 16 -8.39 17.66 -7.89
N ASN A 17 -9.01 17.55 -9.07
CA ASN A 17 -10.43 17.23 -9.20
C ASN A 17 -10.64 15.74 -8.90
N GLY A 18 -10.36 15.30 -7.67
CA GLY A 18 -10.42 13.90 -7.32
C GLY A 18 -10.02 13.57 -5.89
N THR A 19 -10.14 12.28 -5.56
CA THR A 19 -9.66 11.66 -4.33
C THR A 19 -8.31 10.99 -4.60
N LEU A 20 -7.33 11.24 -3.72
CA LEU A 20 -6.04 10.57 -3.71
C LEU A 20 -6.05 9.51 -2.60
N ASP A 21 -5.64 8.29 -2.93
CA ASP A 21 -5.41 7.19 -2.00
C ASP A 21 -3.94 6.76 -2.09
N PRO A 22 -3.11 7.12 -1.09
CA PRO A 22 -1.75 6.60 -0.99
C PRO A 22 -1.80 5.14 -0.52
N SER A 23 -1.79 4.21 -1.46
CA SER A 23 -1.72 2.79 -1.16
C SER A 23 -0.28 2.27 -1.15
N TYR A 24 0.01 1.31 -0.29
CA TYR A 24 1.32 0.69 -0.15
C TYR A 24 1.19 -0.83 -0.21
N VAL A 25 2.01 -1.44 -1.06
CA VAL A 25 2.18 -2.89 -1.11
C VAL A 25 3.46 -3.25 -0.35
N MET A 26 3.29 -3.95 0.76
CA MET A 26 4.39 -4.49 1.56
C MET A 26 4.69 -5.91 1.07
N VAL A 27 5.98 -6.20 0.86
CA VAL A 27 6.45 -7.48 0.37
C VAL A 27 7.61 -7.97 1.24
N SER A 28 7.50 -9.17 1.79
CA SER A 28 8.57 -9.89 2.47
C SER A 28 8.76 -11.28 1.88
N ALA A 29 9.91 -11.90 2.09
CA ALA A 29 10.11 -13.30 1.71
C ALA A 29 9.43 -14.23 2.73
N THR A 30 8.71 -15.24 2.26
CA THR A 30 8.04 -16.27 3.11
C THR A 30 9.00 -17.03 4.00
N ASP A 31 10.26 -17.15 3.59
CA ASP A 31 11.33 -17.81 4.35
C ASP A 31 12.09 -16.86 5.30
N GLY A 32 11.66 -15.59 5.38
CA GLY A 32 12.31 -14.55 6.18
C GLY A 32 13.69 -14.10 5.66
N GLY A 33 14.09 -14.57 4.47
CA GLY A 33 15.38 -14.26 3.88
C GLY A 33 15.45 -12.90 3.17
N SER A 34 16.61 -12.60 2.60
CA SER A 34 16.85 -11.35 1.87
C SER A 34 16.11 -11.30 0.52
N LEU A 35 15.53 -10.15 0.20
CA LEU A 35 14.92 -9.87 -1.11
C LEU A 35 15.95 -9.52 -2.19
N LEU A 36 17.23 -9.32 -1.84
CA LEU A 36 18.31 -9.09 -2.82
C LEU A 36 18.76 -10.36 -3.56
N ARG A 37 18.35 -11.55 -3.11
CA ARG A 37 18.61 -12.81 -3.81
C ARG A 37 18.09 -12.72 -5.24
N GLU A 38 18.83 -13.24 -6.21
CA GLU A 38 18.53 -13.09 -7.64
C GLU A 38 17.08 -13.45 -7.98
N THR A 39 16.61 -14.63 -7.57
CA THR A 39 15.23 -15.08 -7.81
C THR A 39 14.20 -14.13 -7.19
N HIS A 40 14.42 -13.68 -5.95
CA HIS A 40 13.49 -12.80 -5.24
C HIS A 40 13.47 -11.41 -5.87
N ARG A 41 14.64 -10.89 -6.24
CA ARG A 41 14.79 -9.60 -6.91
C ARG A 41 14.06 -9.57 -8.25
N LEU A 42 14.25 -10.60 -9.08
CA LEU A 42 13.56 -10.72 -10.38
C LEU A 42 12.05 -10.85 -10.21
N ARG A 43 11.60 -11.68 -9.25
CA ARG A 43 10.17 -11.86 -8.96
C ARG A 43 9.52 -10.61 -8.36
N LEU A 44 10.26 -9.83 -7.56
CA LEU A 44 9.79 -8.56 -7.01
C LEU A 44 9.61 -7.53 -8.13
N ILE A 45 10.56 -7.46 -9.09
CA ILE A 45 10.41 -6.63 -10.29
C ILE A 45 9.18 -7.08 -11.11
N GLU A 46 9.01 -8.38 -11.30
CA GLU A 46 7.87 -8.94 -12.03
C GLU A 46 6.53 -8.63 -11.34
N LEU A 47 6.47 -8.74 -10.01
CA LEU A 47 5.29 -8.40 -9.22
C LEU A 47 4.90 -6.94 -9.43
N THR A 48 5.84 -6.00 -9.22
CA THR A 48 5.56 -4.57 -9.39
C THR A 48 5.08 -4.26 -10.80
N LYS A 49 5.71 -4.83 -11.83
CA LYS A 49 5.28 -4.66 -13.21
C LYS A 49 3.91 -5.25 -13.49
N THR A 50 3.61 -6.43 -12.96
CA THR A 50 2.30 -7.07 -13.11
C THR A 50 1.21 -6.17 -12.52
N LEU A 51 1.46 -5.58 -11.35
CA LEU A 51 0.53 -4.62 -10.75
C LEU A 51 0.34 -3.37 -11.61
N GLN A 52 1.41 -2.85 -12.24
CA GLN A 52 1.35 -1.66 -13.08
C GLN A 52 0.72 -1.89 -14.46
N ASP A 53 0.96 -3.04 -15.09
CA ASP A 53 0.68 -3.26 -16.51
C ASP A 53 -0.48 -4.26 -16.75
N ASN A 54 -0.78 -5.16 -15.82
CA ASN A 54 -1.73 -6.26 -16.03
C ASN A 54 -2.99 -6.18 -15.17
N VAL A 55 -2.96 -5.43 -14.06
CA VAL A 55 -4.15 -5.28 -13.20
C VAL A 55 -5.11 -4.28 -13.84
N THR A 56 -6.26 -4.79 -14.25
CA THR A 56 -7.34 -4.02 -14.89
C THR A 56 -8.64 -4.22 -14.13
N VAL A 57 -9.45 -3.16 -14.02
CA VAL A 57 -10.75 -3.19 -13.35
C VAL A 57 -11.83 -2.64 -14.26
N GLU A 58 -12.95 -3.35 -14.38
CA GLU A 58 -14.16 -2.81 -14.97
C GLU A 58 -15.01 -2.10 -13.90
N PHE A 59 -15.25 -0.81 -14.07
CA PHE A 59 -16.09 0.00 -13.18
C PHE A 59 -17.01 0.90 -14.00
N ARG A 60 -18.34 0.78 -13.78
CA ARG A 60 -19.38 1.55 -14.49
C ARG A 60 -19.27 1.49 -16.02
N GLY A 61 -18.94 0.32 -16.56
CA GLY A 61 -18.81 0.07 -18.00
C GLY A 61 -17.56 0.69 -18.65
N LYS A 62 -16.60 1.14 -17.85
CA LYS A 62 -15.27 1.56 -18.28
C LYS A 62 -14.22 0.64 -17.67
N ASN A 63 -13.17 0.34 -18.43
CA ASN A 63 -12.01 -0.36 -17.91
C ASN A 63 -10.97 0.66 -17.46
N TYR A 64 -10.42 0.44 -16.28
CA TYR A 64 -9.37 1.25 -15.67
C TYR A 64 -8.12 0.40 -15.49
N GLU A 65 -7.01 0.90 -16.00
CA GLU A 65 -5.67 0.38 -15.74
C GLU A 65 -5.00 1.21 -14.64
N PHE A 66 -3.87 0.75 -14.11
CA PHE A 66 -3.09 1.55 -13.15
C PHE A 66 -2.73 2.91 -13.73
N ARG A 67 -2.41 3.00 -15.02
CA ARG A 67 -2.06 4.25 -15.72
C ARG A 67 -3.17 5.29 -15.71
N ASP A 68 -4.43 4.86 -15.72
CA ASP A 68 -5.58 5.76 -15.64
C ASP A 68 -5.79 6.30 -14.23
N LEU A 69 -5.25 5.61 -13.23
CA LEU A 69 -5.44 5.90 -11.82
C LEU A 69 -4.19 6.48 -11.16
N CYS A 70 -3.00 6.45 -11.76
CA CYS A 70 -1.78 6.81 -11.03
C CYS A 70 -1.31 8.25 -11.22
N GLU A 71 -1.76 8.96 -12.27
CA GLU A 71 -1.23 10.29 -12.61
C GLU A 71 -1.45 11.31 -11.48
N PRO A 72 -0.43 12.08 -11.07
CA PRO A 72 0.94 12.21 -11.62
C PRO A 72 2.02 11.31 -10.97
N TYR A 73 1.64 10.28 -10.23
CA TYR A 73 2.49 9.48 -9.34
C TYR A 73 2.90 8.11 -9.90
N CYS A 74 2.73 7.87 -11.21
CA CYS A 74 3.00 6.58 -11.84
C CYS A 74 4.45 6.08 -11.67
N GLU A 75 5.40 7.01 -11.53
CA GLU A 75 6.84 6.74 -11.52
C GLU A 75 7.46 6.58 -10.10
N LEU A 76 6.63 6.51 -9.04
CA LEU A 76 7.14 6.43 -7.67
C LEU A 76 8.04 5.21 -7.38
N ASN A 77 7.84 4.10 -8.09
CA ASN A 77 8.62 2.87 -7.92
C ASN A 77 9.86 2.80 -8.83
N THR A 78 10.02 3.72 -9.78
CA THR A 78 11.00 3.59 -10.87
C THR A 78 12.44 3.56 -10.39
N ALA A 79 12.78 4.42 -9.42
CA ALA A 79 14.09 4.43 -8.78
C ALA A 79 14.42 3.09 -8.10
N PHE A 80 13.47 2.53 -7.36
CA PHE A 80 13.64 1.26 -6.66
C PHE A 80 13.73 0.08 -7.62
N LEU A 81 12.91 0.05 -8.67
CA LEU A 81 13.00 -0.98 -9.72
C LEU A 81 14.33 -0.93 -10.47
N ALA A 82 14.82 0.28 -10.75
CA ALA A 82 16.13 0.45 -11.38
C ALA A 82 17.27 -0.05 -10.47
N PHE A 83 17.21 0.24 -9.16
CA PHE A 83 18.11 -0.36 -8.18
C PHE A 83 18.08 -1.89 -8.22
N LEU A 84 16.90 -2.49 -8.11
CA LEU A 84 16.75 -3.95 -8.15
C LEU A 84 17.29 -4.52 -9.46
N LYS A 85 17.12 -3.84 -10.60
CA LYS A 85 17.61 -4.32 -11.89
C LYS A 85 19.14 -4.20 -12.02
N LEU A 86 19.73 -3.14 -11.48
CA LEU A 86 21.15 -2.82 -11.63
C LEU A 86 22.04 -3.36 -10.51
N TYR A 87 21.44 -3.87 -9.42
CA TYR A 87 22.20 -4.44 -8.30
C TYR A 87 23.20 -5.49 -8.78
N ASP A 88 24.47 -5.25 -8.47
CA ASP A 88 25.60 -6.12 -8.75
C ASP A 88 26.51 -6.16 -7.52
N PRO A 89 26.63 -7.31 -6.82
CA PRO A 89 27.43 -7.42 -5.59
C PRO A 89 28.92 -7.16 -5.81
N THR A 90 29.40 -7.16 -7.07
CA THR A 90 30.80 -6.88 -7.40
C THR A 90 31.07 -5.39 -7.63
N ASN A 91 30.05 -4.59 -7.94
CA ASN A 91 30.18 -3.17 -8.23
C ASN A 91 29.62 -2.29 -7.10
N PRO A 92 30.49 -1.71 -6.24
CA PRO A 92 30.09 -0.96 -5.04
C PRO A 92 29.21 0.27 -5.31
N ALA A 93 29.19 0.80 -6.54
CA ALA A 93 28.31 1.90 -6.92
C ALA A 93 26.82 1.49 -6.94
N THR A 94 26.52 0.21 -7.11
CA THR A 94 25.14 -0.28 -7.37
C THR A 94 24.37 -0.71 -6.11
N PHE A 95 25.01 -0.72 -4.94
CA PHE A 95 24.42 -1.26 -3.70
C PHE A 95 24.72 -0.38 -2.48
N THR A 96 24.73 0.94 -2.66
CA THR A 96 24.83 1.88 -1.54
C THR A 96 23.44 2.21 -0.96
N TYR A 97 23.33 2.39 0.35
CA TYR A 97 22.09 2.73 1.05
C TYR A 97 22.30 4.00 1.90
N PRO A 98 21.31 4.92 2.04
CA PRO A 98 19.92 4.87 1.54
C PRO A 98 19.72 5.41 0.11
N GLN A 99 20.80 5.82 -0.55
CA GLN A 99 20.80 6.33 -1.91
C GLN A 99 21.72 5.49 -2.78
N VAL A 100 21.26 5.21 -3.99
CA VAL A 100 22.01 4.51 -5.02
C VAL A 100 22.34 5.47 -6.16
N GLU A 101 23.48 5.24 -6.81
CA GLU A 101 23.85 5.99 -8.00
C GLU A 101 23.41 5.21 -9.24
N ILE A 102 22.49 5.80 -10.01
CA ILE A 102 21.96 5.23 -11.24
C ILE A 102 22.27 6.22 -12.36
N PHE A 103 23.16 5.84 -13.27
CA PHE A 103 23.60 6.68 -14.40
C PHE A 103 24.07 8.09 -13.99
N GLY A 104 24.84 8.20 -12.91
CA GLY A 104 25.36 9.49 -12.40
C GLY A 104 24.35 10.33 -11.62
N THR A 105 23.12 9.83 -11.42
CA THR A 105 22.08 10.49 -10.62
C THR A 105 21.85 9.72 -9.32
N GLN A 106 21.72 10.44 -8.21
CA GLN A 106 21.40 9.83 -6.92
C GLN A 106 19.89 9.60 -6.79
N ALA A 107 19.52 8.36 -6.54
CA ALA A 107 18.14 7.95 -6.30
C ALA A 107 17.98 7.45 -4.87
N PHE A 108 16.96 7.94 -4.17
CA PHE A 108 16.67 7.54 -2.79
C PHE A 108 15.81 6.28 -2.76
N ILE A 109 16.29 5.22 -2.10
CA ILE A 109 15.59 3.93 -1.96
C ILE A 109 15.19 3.62 -0.50
N GLY A 110 15.50 4.53 0.43
CA GLY A 110 15.22 4.34 1.86
C GLY A 110 13.75 4.28 2.23
N ASN A 111 12.85 4.75 1.35
CA ASN A 111 11.40 4.62 1.53
C ASN A 111 10.85 3.28 1.02
N ASN A 112 11.68 2.49 0.34
CA ASN A 112 11.27 1.22 -0.26
C ASN A 112 11.89 0.02 0.46
N ALA A 113 13.16 0.08 0.87
CA ALA A 113 13.85 -1.05 1.47
C ALA A 113 13.93 -0.94 3.01
N TYR A 114 13.42 -1.97 3.70
CA TYR A 114 13.37 -2.08 5.16
C TYR A 114 13.99 -3.38 5.66
N GLY A 115 14.33 -3.42 6.95
CA GLY A 115 15.08 -4.54 7.55
C GLY A 115 16.48 -4.67 6.95
N ILE A 116 17.15 -3.53 6.78
CA ILE A 116 18.46 -3.42 6.13
C ILE A 116 19.55 -4.06 6.99
N THR A 117 20.37 -4.90 6.36
CA THR A 117 21.68 -5.32 6.88
C THR A 117 22.76 -4.66 6.04
N LEU A 118 23.64 -3.91 6.70
CA LEU A 118 24.78 -3.25 6.05
C LEU A 118 26.06 -4.00 6.33
N LYS A 119 26.97 -4.00 5.35
CA LYS A 119 28.31 -4.50 5.56
C LYS A 119 29.07 -3.61 6.54
N ASN A 120 29.69 -4.23 7.54
CA ASN A 120 30.36 -3.55 8.67
C ASN A 120 31.25 -2.38 8.22
N GLY A 121 31.02 -1.20 8.81
CA GLY A 121 31.80 0.01 8.55
C GLY A 121 31.59 0.65 7.18
N THR A 122 30.64 0.17 6.38
CA THR A 122 30.35 0.69 5.03
C THR A 122 28.88 1.07 4.90
N LYS A 123 28.53 1.78 3.82
CA LYS A 123 27.14 2.08 3.44
C LYS A 123 26.57 1.08 2.43
N HIS A 124 27.20 -0.08 2.32
CA HIS A 124 26.84 -1.10 1.35
C HIS A 124 25.77 -2.03 1.91
N ILE A 125 24.67 -2.18 1.15
CA ILE A 125 23.59 -3.09 1.50
C ILE A 125 23.98 -4.54 1.21
N GLU A 126 23.89 -5.37 2.24
CA GLU A 126 24.11 -6.82 2.15
C GLU A 126 22.77 -7.55 2.03
N ALA A 127 21.75 -7.10 2.76
CA ALA A 127 20.40 -7.66 2.71
C ALA A 127 19.33 -6.62 3.05
N PHE A 128 18.11 -6.86 2.57
CA PHE A 128 16.90 -6.27 3.12
C PHE A 128 15.78 -7.31 3.14
N THR A 129 14.93 -7.27 4.16
CA THR A 129 13.89 -8.29 4.38
C THR A 129 12.55 -7.88 3.82
N THR A 130 12.29 -6.58 3.73
CA THR A 130 10.96 -6.05 3.40
C THR A 130 11.07 -4.93 2.37
N ALA A 131 10.28 -5.03 1.30
CA ALA A 131 10.06 -3.97 0.33
C ALA A 131 8.70 -3.31 0.57
N ILE A 132 8.64 -1.98 0.47
CA ILE A 132 7.41 -1.20 0.42
C ILE A 132 7.33 -0.53 -0.95
N LEU A 133 6.26 -0.81 -1.68
CA LEU A 133 5.99 -0.31 -3.02
C LEU A 133 4.80 0.67 -2.94
N PRO A 134 5.01 1.99 -3.05
CA PRO A 134 3.92 2.94 -3.15
C PRO A 134 3.15 2.80 -4.48
N PHE A 135 1.84 2.71 -4.40
CA PHE A 135 0.88 2.78 -5.51
C PHE A 135 -0.13 3.88 -5.18
N TYR A 136 0.16 5.10 -5.59
CA TYR A 136 -0.74 6.23 -5.33
C TYR A 136 -1.81 6.24 -6.41
N LEU A 137 -3.06 6.13 -5.98
CA LEU A 137 -4.21 6.02 -6.86
C LEU A 137 -5.07 7.29 -6.73
N VAL A 138 -5.54 7.78 -7.86
CA VAL A 138 -6.27 9.03 -8.03
C VAL A 138 -7.49 8.71 -8.88
N SER A 139 -8.66 9.12 -8.40
CA SER A 139 -9.91 8.98 -9.14
C SER A 139 -10.77 10.22 -8.97
N SER A 140 -11.79 10.37 -9.81
CA SER A 140 -12.83 11.38 -9.57
C SER A 140 -13.57 11.08 -8.25
N TYR A 141 -14.18 12.10 -7.64
CA TYR A 141 -15.03 11.91 -6.45
C TYR A 141 -16.22 10.98 -6.72
N GLU A 142 -16.73 10.98 -7.96
CA GLU A 142 -17.88 10.15 -8.34
C GLU A 142 -17.50 8.67 -8.49
N ASP A 143 -16.25 8.40 -8.88
CA ASP A 143 -15.72 7.06 -9.13
C ASP A 143 -14.72 6.60 -8.05
N GLY A 144 -14.75 7.19 -6.85
CA GLY A 144 -13.85 6.85 -5.73
C GLY A 144 -13.73 5.34 -5.43
N ASP A 145 -14.82 4.60 -5.62
CA ASP A 145 -14.86 3.15 -5.39
C ASP A 145 -14.00 2.34 -6.38
N VAL A 146 -13.58 2.92 -7.52
CA VAL A 146 -12.69 2.24 -8.48
C VAL A 146 -11.34 1.90 -7.86
N ILE A 147 -10.84 2.77 -6.97
CA ILE A 147 -9.58 2.58 -6.25
C ILE A 147 -9.67 1.32 -5.39
N TYR A 148 -10.76 1.19 -4.63
CA TYR A 148 -11.00 0.02 -3.79
C TYR A 148 -11.03 -1.27 -4.62
N GLN A 149 -11.70 -1.26 -5.77
CA GLN A 149 -11.74 -2.43 -6.68
C GLN A 149 -10.35 -2.78 -7.23
N TRP A 150 -9.56 -1.78 -7.62
CA TRP A 150 -8.20 -2.00 -8.08
C TRP A 150 -7.32 -2.64 -7.00
N LEU A 151 -7.43 -2.16 -5.75
CA LEU A 151 -6.71 -2.75 -4.62
C LEU A 151 -7.12 -4.20 -4.32
N LEU A 152 -8.38 -4.56 -4.55
CA LEU A 152 -8.84 -5.94 -4.45
C LEU A 152 -8.26 -6.83 -5.55
N GLU A 153 -8.20 -6.37 -6.80
CA GLU A 153 -7.57 -7.13 -7.89
C GLU A 153 -6.05 -7.25 -7.70
N ALA A 154 -5.39 -6.17 -7.23
CA ALA A 154 -3.99 -6.23 -6.83
C ALA A 154 -3.75 -7.30 -5.75
N ARG A 155 -4.62 -7.36 -4.73
CA ARG A 155 -4.56 -8.40 -3.69
C ARG A 155 -4.75 -9.81 -4.24
N ARG A 156 -5.60 -10.01 -5.26
CA ARG A 156 -5.77 -11.31 -5.91
C ARG A 156 -4.53 -11.74 -6.67
N THR A 157 -3.83 -10.81 -7.31
CA THR A 157 -2.57 -11.06 -8.02
C THR A 157 -1.51 -11.69 -7.10
N PHE A 158 -1.51 -11.33 -5.81
CA PHE A 158 -0.57 -11.91 -4.83
C PHE A 158 -0.74 -13.42 -4.62
N GLN A 159 -1.92 -13.97 -4.93
CA GLN A 159 -2.21 -15.39 -4.74
C GLN A 159 -1.70 -16.27 -5.90
N GLU A 160 -1.20 -15.68 -6.98
CA GLU A 160 -0.63 -16.42 -8.10
C GLU A 160 0.58 -17.26 -7.67
N GLU A 161 0.70 -18.46 -8.25
CA GLU A 161 1.73 -19.44 -7.86
C GLU A 161 3.16 -18.87 -7.96
N ARG A 162 3.41 -18.01 -8.97
CA ARG A 162 4.72 -17.36 -9.18
C ARG A 162 5.12 -16.38 -8.08
N PHE A 163 4.16 -15.86 -7.31
CA PHE A 163 4.40 -14.90 -6.22
C PHE A 163 4.29 -15.52 -4.83
N ARG A 164 4.00 -16.83 -4.72
CA ARG A 164 3.94 -17.55 -3.43
C ARG A 164 5.24 -17.55 -2.62
N ILE A 165 6.36 -17.16 -3.22
CA ILE A 165 7.63 -16.97 -2.49
C ILE A 165 7.59 -15.74 -1.57
N PHE A 166 6.61 -14.85 -1.79
CA PHE A 166 6.43 -13.63 -1.02
C PHE A 166 5.21 -13.71 -0.10
N GLU A 167 5.33 -13.03 1.03
CA GLU A 167 4.20 -12.58 1.82
C GLU A 167 3.91 -11.14 1.39
N CYS A 168 2.77 -10.95 0.72
CA CYS A 168 2.35 -9.65 0.21
C CYS A 168 1.12 -9.17 0.95
N GLU A 169 1.17 -7.93 1.41
CA GLU A 169 0.03 -7.22 1.98
C GLU A 169 -0.15 -5.88 1.28
N VAL A 170 -1.40 -5.46 1.14
CA VAL A 170 -1.74 -4.15 0.59
C VAL A 170 -2.59 -3.38 1.58
N THR A 171 -2.21 -2.13 1.79
CA THR A 171 -2.94 -1.16 2.61
C THR A 171 -3.17 0.12 1.81
N GLY A 172 -4.29 0.79 2.07
CA GLY A 172 -4.73 2.01 1.41
C GLY A 172 -5.92 2.61 2.16
N ASP A 173 -6.16 3.90 1.98
CA ASP A 173 -7.19 4.63 2.73
C ASP A 173 -8.60 4.07 2.47
N SER A 174 -8.86 3.64 1.24
CA SER A 174 -10.11 3.01 0.81
C SER A 174 -10.30 1.61 1.43
N LEU A 175 -9.24 0.80 1.54
CA LEU A 175 -9.29 -0.50 2.24
C LEU A 175 -9.54 -0.31 3.73
N VAL A 176 -8.84 0.64 4.37
CA VAL A 176 -9.02 0.94 5.79
C VAL A 176 -10.43 1.45 6.05
N SER A 177 -10.94 2.35 5.21
CA SER A 177 -12.31 2.88 5.32
C SER A 177 -13.36 1.78 5.18
N ALA A 178 -13.16 0.83 4.26
CA ALA A 178 -14.05 -0.32 4.10
C ALA A 178 -14.04 -1.22 5.34
N GLU A 179 -12.87 -1.49 5.91
CA GLU A 179 -12.74 -2.33 7.12
C GLU A 179 -13.35 -1.65 8.35
N VAL A 180 -13.14 -0.34 8.54
CA VAL A 180 -13.77 0.43 9.62
C VAL A 180 -15.29 0.41 9.49
N ARG A 181 -15.82 0.58 8.28
CA ARG A 181 -17.27 0.50 8.03
C ARG A 181 -17.81 -0.88 8.33
N ARG A 182 -17.11 -1.94 7.93
CA ARG A 182 -17.49 -3.32 8.24
C ARG A 182 -17.53 -3.58 9.74
N MET A 183 -16.46 -3.20 10.46
CA MET A 183 -16.39 -3.31 11.92
C MET A 183 -17.53 -2.54 12.60
N GLY A 184 -17.87 -1.35 12.09
CA GLY A 184 -19.01 -0.56 12.58
C GLY A 184 -20.36 -1.27 12.38
N LEU A 185 -20.56 -1.91 11.22
CA LEU A 185 -21.79 -2.65 10.93
C LEU A 185 -21.90 -3.95 11.73
N GLU A 186 -20.79 -4.65 11.97
CA GLU A 186 -20.77 -5.88 12.79
C GLU A 186 -20.97 -5.58 14.28
N THR A 187 -20.51 -4.42 14.78
CA THR A 187 -20.68 -4.02 16.19
C THR A 187 -22.02 -3.37 16.50
N ALA A 188 -22.66 -2.71 15.52
CA ALA A 188 -23.98 -2.09 15.68
C ALA A 188 -25.06 -3.00 16.31
N PRO A 189 -25.29 -4.25 15.86
CA PRO A 189 -26.30 -5.11 16.45
C PRO A 189 -25.96 -5.51 17.90
N MET A 190 -24.68 -5.69 18.22
CA MET A 190 -24.23 -6.02 19.57
C MET A 190 -24.49 -4.86 20.55
N ILE A 191 -24.27 -3.63 20.11
CA ILE A 191 -24.57 -2.41 20.89
C ILE A 191 -26.08 -2.25 21.07
N ALA A 192 -26.87 -2.46 20.01
CA ALA A 192 -28.32 -2.38 20.10
C ALA A 192 -28.88 -3.41 21.11
N LEU A 193 -28.39 -4.64 21.06
CA LEU A 193 -28.82 -5.71 21.95
C LEU A 193 -28.43 -5.43 23.42
N SER A 194 -27.25 -4.87 23.66
CA SER A 194 -26.82 -4.52 25.02
C SER A 194 -27.66 -3.39 25.62
N VAL A 195 -28.02 -2.37 24.83
CA VAL A 195 -28.92 -1.27 25.27
C VAL A 195 -30.31 -1.81 25.59
N VAL A 196 -30.86 -2.69 24.75
CA VAL A 196 -32.17 -3.32 25.00
C VAL A 196 -32.14 -4.14 26.29
N ALA A 197 -31.10 -4.96 26.49
CA ALA A 197 -30.94 -5.74 27.72
C ALA A 197 -30.84 -4.85 28.97
N MET A 198 -30.11 -3.73 28.88
CA MET A 198 -30.00 -2.75 29.97
C MET A 198 -31.35 -2.11 30.29
N ILE A 199 -32.14 -1.73 29.28
CA ILE A 199 -33.48 -1.16 29.48
C ILE A 199 -34.39 -2.18 30.16
N LEU A 200 -34.41 -3.43 29.69
CA LEU A 200 -35.21 -4.50 30.28
C LEU A 200 -34.82 -4.76 31.74
N PHE A 201 -33.52 -4.76 32.04
CA PHE A 201 -33.03 -4.90 33.40
C PHE A 201 -33.55 -3.75 34.29
N VAL A 202 -33.40 -2.49 33.86
CA VAL A 202 -33.89 -1.35 34.64
C VAL A 202 -35.39 -1.42 34.87
N VAL A 203 -36.20 -1.69 33.85
CA VAL A 203 -37.66 -1.78 33.99
C VAL A 203 -38.06 -2.92 34.95
N CYS A 204 -37.52 -4.13 34.77
CA CYS A 204 -37.86 -5.27 35.63
C CYS A 204 -37.49 -5.06 37.10
N PHE A 205 -36.37 -4.39 37.38
CA PHE A 205 -35.89 -4.19 38.75
C PHE A 205 -36.36 -2.88 39.40
N SER A 206 -36.79 -1.87 38.62
CA SER A 206 -37.37 -0.63 39.17
C SER A 206 -38.87 -0.74 39.52
N PHE A 207 -39.62 -1.71 38.97
CA PHE A 207 -41.03 -1.92 39.30
C PHE A 207 -41.26 -2.89 40.49
N ARG A 208 -40.29 -2.97 41.41
CA ARG A 208 -40.38 -3.68 42.68
C ARG A 208 -39.98 -2.75 43.82
#